data_AF-A0A4Z0P9Z5-F1
#
_entry.id   AF-A0A4Z0P9Z5-F1
#
_cell.length_a   1.000
_cell.length_b   1.000
_cell.length_c   1.000
_cell.angle_alpha   90.00
_cell.angle_beta   90.00
_cell.angle_gamma   90.00
#
_symmetry.space_group_name_H-M   'P 1'
#
loop_
_entity.id
_entity.type
_entity.pdbx_description
1 polymer ?
#
loop_
_entity_poly.entity_id
_entity_poly.type
_entity_poly.pdbx_seq_one_letter_code
_entity_poly.pdbx_strand_id
1 'polypeptide(L)' 'MANFSPVPVTLADEVADLRREIAMREVVYWNQFTAGKLTREEAEKRIACSKATLARLMKLLDEQTPKQRSLFDS' A
#
# COMPACT_ATOMS: atom_id res chain seq x y z
N MET A 1 24.31 -21.18 6.07
CA MET A 1 23.71 -20.07 5.29
C MET A 1 22.23 -20.34 5.20
N ALA A 2 21.39 -19.49 5.82
CA ALA A 2 19.94 -19.68 5.74
C ALA A 2 19.46 -19.33 4.33
N ASN A 3 18.86 -20.29 3.64
CA ASN A 3 18.15 -20.08 2.39
C ASN A 3 16.94 -19.19 2.66
N PHE A 4 17.03 -17.90 2.34
CA PHE A 4 15.86 -17.06 2.19
C PHE A 4 15.23 -17.40 0.84
N SER A 5 14.39 -18.44 0.82
CA SER A 5 13.42 -18.58 -0.27
C SER A 5 12.43 -17.42 -0.09
N PRO A 6 12.36 -16.45 -1.01
CA PRO A 6 11.41 -15.36 -0.86
C PRO A 6 10.01 -15.97 -0.92
N VAL A 7 9.26 -15.84 0.18
CA VAL A 7 7.84 -16.16 0.17
C VAL A 7 7.22 -15.30 -0.94
N PRO A 8 6.51 -15.89 -1.91
CA PRO A 8 5.90 -15.10 -2.97
C PRO A 8 4.85 -14.19 -2.35
N VAL A 9 5.13 -12.87 -2.34
CA VAL A 9 4.20 -11.85 -1.88
C VAL A 9 3.17 -11.62 -2.99
N THR A 10 1.90 -11.76 -2.67
CA THR A 10 0.83 -11.51 -3.64
C THR A 10 0.51 -10.02 -3.73
N LEU A 11 -0.13 -9.60 -4.82
CA LEU A 11 -0.61 -8.22 -4.94
C LEU A 11 -1.64 -7.87 -3.84
N ALA A 12 -2.41 -8.84 -3.37
CA ALA A 12 -3.33 -8.66 -2.25
C ALA A 12 -2.58 -8.39 -0.93
N ASP A 13 -1.45 -9.06 -0.70
CA ASP A 13 -0.59 -8.83 0.46
C ASP A 13 -0.01 -7.41 0.43
N GLU A 14 0.52 -6.96 -0.72
CA GLU A 14 1.03 -5.60 -0.92
C GLU A 14 -0.04 -4.52 -0.66
N VAL A 15 -1.27 -4.76 -1.12
CA VAL A 15 -2.41 -3.86 -0.85
C VAL A 15 -2.72 -3.82 0.65
N ALA A 16 -2.69 -4.96 1.33
CA ALA A 16 -2.95 -5.04 2.78
C ALA A 16 -1.83 -4.36 3.58
N ASP A 17 -0.57 -4.58 3.21
CA ASP A 17 0.60 -3.96 3.83
C ASP A 17 0.57 -2.44 3.68
N LEU A 18 0.34 -1.94 2.47
CA LEU A 18 0.30 -0.50 2.22
C LEU A 18 -0.88 0.18 2.95
N ARG A 19 -2.02 -0.51 3.11
CA ARG A 19 -3.14 -0.01 3.95
C ARG A 19 -2.72 0.14 5.41
N ARG A 20 -2.06 -0.87 5.98
CA ARG A 20 -1.54 -0.82 7.36
C ARG A 20 -0.52 0.32 7.50
N GLU A 21 0.37 0.46 6.54
CA GLU A 21 1.40 1.50 6.56
C GLU A 21 0.80 2.91 6.50
N ILE A 22 -0.20 3.15 5.64
CA ILE A 22 -0.89 4.44 5.57
C ILE A 22 -1.50 4.79 6.94
N ALA A 23 -2.20 3.86 7.57
CA ALA A 23 -2.82 4.09 8.88
C ALA A 23 -1.77 4.43 9.96
N MET A 24 -0.63 3.74 9.97
CA MET A 24 0.47 4.07 10.88
C MET A 24 1.06 5.44 10.58
N ARG A 25 1.30 5.77 9.30
CA ARG A 25 1.87 7.04 8.89
C ARG A 25 0.97 8.23 9.22
N GLU A 26 -0.36 8.07 9.14
CA GLU A 26 -1.30 9.12 9.53
C GLU A 26 -1.10 9.53 11.00
N VAL A 27 -0.94 8.55 11.91
CA VAL A 27 -0.66 8.81 13.33
C VAL A 27 0.74 9.39 13.54
N VAL A 28 1.76 8.77 12.92
CA VAL A 28 3.16 9.18 13.10
C VAL A 28 3.39 10.59 12.58
N TYR A 29 2.86 10.93 11.40
CA TYR A 29 3.04 12.27 10.82
C TYR A 29 2.24 13.32 11.57
N TRP A 30 1.07 12.99 12.10
CA TRP A 30 0.36 13.88 13.01
C TRP A 30 1.20 14.19 14.25
N ASN A 31 1.78 13.17 14.88
CA ASN A 31 2.66 13.36 16.03
C ASN A 31 3.91 14.19 15.67
N GLN A 32 4.52 13.95 14.50
CA GLN A 32 5.66 14.76 14.04
C GLN A 32 5.26 16.22 13.75
N PHE A 33 4.07 16.47 13.21
CA PHE A 33 3.53 17.81 13.02
C PHE A 33 3.34 18.53 14.35
N THR A 34 2.67 17.90 15.32
CA THR A 34 2.47 18.48 16.66
C THR A 34 3.79 18.74 17.40
N ALA A 35 4.82 17.94 17.13
CA ALA A 35 6.18 18.13 17.67
C ALA A 35 7.02 19.16 16.89
N GLY A 36 6.47 19.80 15.85
CA GLY A 36 7.19 20.79 15.02
C GLY A 36 8.28 20.21 14.12
N LYS A 37 8.31 18.88 13.93
CA LYS A 37 9.34 18.16 13.13
C LYS A 37 8.95 18.02 11.66
N LEU A 38 7.68 18.23 11.33
CA LEU A 38 7.11 18.08 10.01
C LEU A 38 6.05 19.16 9.80
N THR A 39 5.98 19.77 8.62
CA THR A 39 4.86 20.68 8.32
C THR A 39 3.60 19.88 8.03
N ARG A 40 2.43 20.48 8.28
CA ARG A 40 1.14 19.86 7.96
C ARG A 40 1.03 19.50 6.48
N GLU A 41 1.44 20.42 5.60
CA GLU A 41 1.40 20.21 4.16
C GLU A 41 2.27 19.02 3.72
N GLU A 42 3.48 18.89 4.28
CA GLU A 42 4.36 17.77 3.95
C GLU A 42 3.81 16.42 4.48
N ALA A 43 3.21 16.42 5.67
CA ALA A 43 2.52 15.25 6.21
C ALA A 43 1.38 14.80 5.26
N GLU A 44 0.50 15.72 4.91
CA GLU A 44 -0.65 15.48 4.03
C GLU A 44 -0.19 14.99 2.64
N LYS A 45 0.83 15.63 2.06
CA LYS A 45 1.41 15.25 0.77
C LYS A 45 1.95 13.81 0.77
N ARG A 46 2.68 13.41 1.80
CA ARG A 46 3.23 12.04 1.91
C ARG A 46 2.12 10.99 2.02
N ILE A 47 1.07 11.27 2.78
CA ILE A 47 -0.11 10.42 2.87
C ILE A 47 -0.83 10.35 1.52
N ALA A 48 -1.01 11.48 0.83
CA ALA A 48 -1.66 11.53 -0.47
C ALA A 48 -0.92 10.68 -1.51
N CYS A 49 0.41 10.77 -1.58
CA CYS A 49 1.22 9.91 -2.46
C CYS A 49 1.01 8.43 -2.16
N SER A 50 1.00 8.05 -0.88
CA SER A 50 0.80 6.64 -0.46
C SER A 50 -0.60 6.14 -0.85
N LYS A 51 -1.64 6.97 -0.67
CA LYS A 51 -3.02 6.67 -1.08
C LYS A 51 -3.15 6.53 -2.60
N ALA A 52 -2.45 7.35 -3.37
CA ALA A 52 -2.43 7.23 -4.83
C ALA A 52 -1.77 5.91 -5.29
N THR A 53 -0.67 5.51 -4.66
CA THR A 53 -0.05 4.20 -4.90
C THR A 53 -1.00 3.06 -4.57
N LEU A 54 -1.69 3.13 -3.42
CA LEU A 54 -2.68 2.12 -3.03
C LEU A 54 -3.82 2.01 -4.05
N ALA A 55 -4.36 3.14 -4.51
CA ALA A 55 -5.41 3.15 -5.53
C ALA A 55 -4.95 2.48 -6.84
N ARG A 56 -3.70 2.70 -7.26
CA ARG A 56 -3.12 2.03 -8.42
C ARG A 56 -3.01 0.52 -8.21
N LEU A 57 -2.53 0.07 -7.06
CA LEU A 57 -2.41 -1.36 -6.75
C LEU A 57 -3.78 -2.05 -6.68
N MET A 58 -4.78 -1.39 -6.09
CA MET A 58 -6.15 -1.90 -6.07
C MET A 58 -6.71 -2.06 -7.48
N LYS A 59 -6.48 -1.10 -8.38
CA LYS A 59 -6.90 -1.23 -9.78
C LYS A 59 -6.24 -2.43 -10.48
N LEU A 60 -4.95 -2.66 -10.24
CA LEU A 60 -4.25 -3.83 -10.79
C LEU A 60 -4.82 -5.15 -10.23
N LEU A 61 -5.19 -5.18 -8.95
CA LEU A 61 -5.82 -6.33 -8.33
C LEU A 61 -7.20 -6.59 -8.95
N ASP A 62 -8.01 -5.54 -9.12
CA ASP A 62 -9.32 -5.63 -9.75
C ASP A 62 -9.22 -6.15 -11.19
N GLU A 63 -8.22 -5.73 -11.97
CA GLU A 63 -7.99 -6.18 -13.36
C GLU A 63 -7.50 -7.64 -13.47
N GLN A 64 -6.85 -8.19 -12.44
CA GLN A 64 -6.45 -9.61 -12.40
C GLN A 64 -7.66 -10.53 -12.23
N THR A 65 -8.65 -10.12 -11.45
CA THR A 65 -9.83 -10.94 -11.09
C THR A 65 -10.69 -11.40 -12.29
N PRO A 66 -11.02 -10.57 -13.30
CA PRO A 66 -11.79 -11.01 -14.46
C PRO A 66 -10.96 -11.77 -15.50
N LYS A 67 -9.67 -11.47 -15.67
CA LYS A 67 -8.80 -12.18 -16.64
C LYS A 67 -8.46 -13.60 -16.20
N GLN A 68 -8.47 -13.89 -14.90
CA GLN A 68 -8.31 -15.26 -14.40
C GLN A 68 -9.59 -16.10 -14.54
N ARG A 69 -10.78 -15.49 -14.52
CA ARG A 69 -12.05 -16.23 -14.74
C ARG A 69 -12.14 -16.80 -16.16
N SER A 70 -11.76 -16.04 -17.18
CA SER A 70 -11.83 -16.51 -18.58
C SER A 70 -10.87 -17.64 -18.93
N LEU A 71 -9.89 -17.97 -18.08
CA LEU A 71 -8.96 -19.08 -18.30
C LEU A 71 -9.52 -20.46 -17.88
N PHE A 72 -10.62 -20.49 -17.12
CA PHE A 72 -11.26 -21.72 -16.65
C PHE A 72 -12.62 -22.00 -17.32
N ASP A 73 -13.07 -21.13 -18.22
CA ASP A 73 -14.34 -21.25 -18.95
C ASP A 73 -14.16 -21.83 -20.37
N SER A 74 -13.04 -22.53 -20.66
CA SER A 74 -12.75 -23.19 -21.95
C SER A 74 -12.68 -24.70 -21.83
#